data_AF-A0A7V9SQ35-F1
#
_entry.id   AF-A0A7V9SQ35-F1
#
_cell.length_a   1.000
_cell.length_b   1.000
_cell.length_c   1.000
_cell.angle_alpha   90.00
_cell.angle_beta   90.00
_cell.angle_gamma   90.00
#
_symmetry.space_group_name_H-M   'P 1'
#
loop_
_entity.id
_entity.type
_entity.pdbx_description
1 polymer ?
#
loop_
_entity_poly.entity_id
_entity_poly.type
_entity_poly.pdbx_seq_one_letter_code
_entity_poly.pdbx_strand_id
1 'polypeptide(L)'
;MRTRLLAVSVALALVGVGAAAIRPEADSVRLADAQVAVTTSTSTSVATTTTTAPPPPTTVATAPPATPAPVRTTARPAPAPAPRAPAPAPVAVAPTLRTGAPLVAGEPAAFGGFGAWIDVYDWSAESTKGQPTVGPNDVDRMADFGVQVLYVQAARQASPNDVVDPTLLRPIINRAHARGMRVIVWYVPTLQDPALDLRKLLAIAALGVEGVGVDIESRAVSDVPERNRRLVDLSIALRQHLPGVPISAIVMPAVLMEVVNPNFWPGFPYREIAPAYDVWMPMGYWTSRKESSGYRDAYRYTAENIDRLRAQVGRPDLPVHPIGGIGDATSTDDIDGFRRAAVERGSLGGSIYDYRTTGDALWAHLQPFRS
;
A
#
# COMPACT_ATOMS: atom_id res chain seq x y z
N MET A 1 29.03 68.10 -23.36
CA MET A 1 28.36 68.42 -22.07
C MET A 1 26.90 68.74 -22.36
N ARG A 2 25.97 68.06 -21.66
CA ARG A 2 24.54 68.37 -21.47
C ARG A 2 23.55 68.16 -22.64
N THR A 3 22.92 66.98 -22.60
CA THR A 3 21.47 66.67 -22.54
C THR A 3 20.45 67.60 -23.22
N ARG A 4 19.55 67.01 -24.05
CA ARG A 4 18.08 67.06 -23.88
C ARG A 4 17.37 65.98 -24.72
N LEU A 5 16.21 65.58 -24.19
CA LEU A 5 15.38 64.41 -24.51
C LEU A 5 14.68 64.50 -25.88
N LEU A 6 14.34 63.34 -26.45
CA LEU A 6 13.04 63.15 -27.08
C LEU A 6 12.53 61.74 -26.74
N ALA A 7 11.32 61.68 -26.16
CA ALA A 7 10.59 60.47 -25.88
C ALA A 7 9.68 60.14 -27.08
N VAL A 8 9.60 58.86 -27.48
CA VAL A 8 8.50 58.34 -28.30
C VAL A 8 8.11 56.96 -27.76
N SER A 9 6.84 56.85 -27.41
CA SER A 9 6.15 55.69 -26.86
C SER A 9 6.04 54.54 -27.87
N VAL A 10 6.24 53.31 -27.43
CA VAL A 10 5.95 52.10 -28.22
C VAL A 10 4.74 51.38 -27.62
N ALA A 11 3.68 51.30 -28.42
CA ALA A 11 2.49 50.51 -28.13
C ALA A 11 2.66 49.07 -28.64
N LEU A 12 2.11 48.15 -27.85
CA LEU A 12 2.09 46.71 -28.03
C LEU A 12 1.08 46.29 -29.12
N ALA A 13 1.48 45.41 -30.04
CA ALA A 13 0.55 44.52 -30.76
C ALA A 13 1.31 43.28 -31.25
N LEU A 14 1.11 42.14 -30.58
CA LEU A 14 1.52 40.82 -31.07
C LEU A 14 0.27 40.00 -31.34
N VAL A 15 0.04 39.74 -32.62
CA VAL A 15 -0.98 38.84 -33.17
C VAL A 15 -0.56 37.41 -32.86
N GLY A 16 -1.44 36.66 -32.18
CA GLY A 16 -1.26 35.24 -31.92
C GLY A 16 -1.67 34.40 -33.13
N VAL A 17 -0.79 33.50 -33.55
CA VAL A 17 -1.15 32.31 -34.34
C VAL A 17 -0.84 31.10 -33.47
N GLY A 18 -1.89 30.36 -33.13
CA GLY A 18 -1.83 29.19 -32.26
C GLY A 18 -1.18 28.00 -32.95
N ALA A 19 -0.11 27.50 -32.35
CA ALA A 19 0.34 26.13 -32.54
C ALA A 19 -0.11 25.32 -31.32
N ALA A 20 -0.96 24.33 -31.56
CA ALA A 20 -1.39 23.36 -30.56
C ALA A 20 -0.18 22.52 -30.13
N ALA A 21 0.36 22.82 -28.94
CA ALA A 21 1.35 21.99 -28.28
C ALA A 21 0.62 20.99 -27.37
N ILE A 22 0.67 19.73 -27.80
CA ILE A 22 0.29 18.55 -27.00
C ILE A 22 1.17 18.55 -25.75
N ARG A 23 0.55 18.70 -24.57
CA ARG A 23 1.22 18.58 -23.27
C ARG A 23 1.30 17.11 -22.86
N PRO A 24 2.45 16.60 -22.39
CA PRO A 24 2.52 15.28 -21.78
C PRO A 24 1.90 15.34 -20.37
N GLU A 25 1.00 14.41 -20.12
CA GLU A 25 0.34 14.15 -18.84
C GLU A 25 1.37 13.60 -17.85
N ALA A 26 1.62 14.35 -16.78
CA ALA A 26 2.56 14.01 -15.74
C ALA A 26 1.79 13.45 -14.53
N ASP A 27 1.50 12.16 -14.56
CA ASP A 27 1.12 11.38 -13.37
C ASP A 27 2.41 11.00 -12.62
N SER A 28 2.90 11.94 -11.82
CA SER A 28 3.84 11.68 -10.73
C SER A 28 3.39 12.53 -9.54
N VAL A 29 3.42 11.91 -8.37
CA VAL A 29 2.94 12.41 -7.07
C VAL A 29 3.24 13.89 -6.87
N ARG A 30 2.27 14.76 -7.15
CA ARG A 30 2.21 16.10 -6.56
C ARG A 30 1.28 16.03 -5.35
N LEU A 31 1.87 15.85 -4.17
CA LEU A 31 1.22 16.29 -2.94
C LEU A 31 1.10 17.82 -3.01
N ALA A 32 -0.04 18.29 -3.53
CA ALA A 32 -0.32 19.71 -3.65
C ALA A 32 -0.35 20.37 -2.28
N ASP A 33 0.44 21.43 -2.15
CA ASP A 33 0.32 22.44 -1.10
C ASP A 33 -1.13 22.96 -1.01
N ALA A 34 -1.84 22.63 0.07
CA ALA A 34 -3.12 23.25 0.36
C ALA A 34 -2.88 24.63 0.99
N GLN A 35 -2.99 25.69 0.18
CA GLN A 35 -3.17 27.06 0.68
C GLN A 35 -4.64 27.28 1.05
N VAL A 36 -4.84 27.86 2.23
CA VAL A 36 -6.14 28.27 2.79
C VAL A 36 -6.72 29.42 1.97
N ALA A 37 -7.97 29.30 1.52
CA ALA A 37 -8.74 30.42 0.99
C ALA A 37 -10.11 30.50 1.66
N VAL A 38 -10.45 31.73 2.02
CA VAL A 38 -11.48 32.20 2.94
C VAL A 38 -12.89 32.12 2.33
N THR A 39 -13.85 31.84 3.20
CA THR A 39 -15.30 31.74 2.99
C THR A 39 -15.90 33.03 2.42
N THR A 40 -16.79 32.92 1.43
CA THR A 40 -17.88 33.89 1.25
C THR A 40 -19.17 33.16 0.90
N SER A 41 -20.18 33.34 1.74
CA SER A 41 -21.52 32.76 1.63
C SER A 41 -22.37 33.57 0.65
N THR A 42 -23.21 32.91 -0.15
CA THR A 42 -24.44 33.52 -0.68
C THR A 42 -25.51 32.43 -0.86
N SER A 43 -26.74 32.80 -0.52
CA SER A 43 -27.86 31.92 -0.21
C SER A 43 -28.91 31.89 -1.33
N THR A 44 -29.61 30.75 -1.40
CA THR A 44 -31.02 30.53 -1.81
C THR A 44 -31.41 30.52 -3.29
N SER A 45 -31.92 29.37 -3.79
CA SER A 45 -33.35 29.20 -4.13
C SER A 45 -33.69 27.74 -4.47
N VAL A 46 -34.85 27.31 -3.98
CA VAL A 46 -35.43 25.96 -4.05
C VAL A 46 -36.41 25.89 -5.22
N ALA A 47 -36.42 24.77 -5.97
CA ALA A 47 -37.53 24.39 -6.83
C ALA A 47 -37.99 22.95 -6.50
N THR A 48 -39.25 22.84 -6.14
CA THR A 48 -39.97 21.65 -5.70
C THR A 48 -40.29 20.74 -6.88
N THR A 49 -40.03 19.43 -6.76
CA THR A 49 -40.67 18.41 -7.62
C THR A 49 -41.23 17.28 -6.76
N THR A 50 -42.53 17.06 -6.98
CA THR A 50 -43.38 16.06 -6.32
C THR A 50 -43.06 14.67 -6.84
N THR A 51 -42.78 13.70 -5.96
CA THR A 51 -42.73 12.27 -6.32
C THR A 51 -43.63 11.48 -5.38
N THR A 52 -44.57 10.76 -5.98
CA THR A 52 -45.59 9.92 -5.34
C THR A 52 -44.98 8.61 -4.84
N ALA A 53 -45.30 8.23 -3.61
CA ALA A 53 -44.84 7.00 -2.95
C ALA A 53 -45.68 5.77 -3.33
N PRO A 54 -45.09 4.58 -3.57
CA PRO A 54 -45.81 3.31 -3.62
C PRO A 54 -45.98 2.65 -2.23
N PRO A 55 -47.03 1.82 -2.04
CA PRO A 55 -47.41 1.24 -0.74
C PRO A 55 -46.54 0.04 -0.27
N PRO A 56 -46.53 -0.24 1.05
CA PRO A 56 -45.73 -1.30 1.71
C PRO A 56 -46.39 -2.72 1.66
N PRO A 57 -45.70 -3.78 2.14
CA PRO A 57 -45.72 -5.12 1.53
C PRO A 57 -46.72 -6.11 2.16
N THR A 58 -47.07 -7.14 1.39
CA THR A 58 -47.87 -8.29 1.86
C THR A 58 -46.97 -9.44 2.28
N THR A 59 -47.04 -9.77 3.57
CA THR A 59 -46.39 -10.92 4.22
C THR A 59 -47.17 -12.20 3.90
N VAL A 60 -46.49 -13.25 3.42
CA VAL A 60 -47.03 -14.62 3.43
C VAL A 60 -46.16 -15.47 4.34
N ALA A 61 -46.74 -15.86 5.47
CA ALA A 61 -46.17 -16.82 6.41
C ALA A 61 -46.35 -18.25 5.86
N THR A 62 -45.30 -19.05 5.90
CA THR A 62 -45.37 -20.51 5.69
C THR A 62 -44.77 -21.23 6.90
N ALA A 63 -45.48 -22.25 7.36
CA ALA A 63 -45.21 -23.01 8.58
C ALA A 63 -44.08 -24.05 8.42
N PRO A 64 -43.32 -24.36 9.49
CA PRO A 64 -42.45 -25.54 9.59
C PRO A 64 -43.17 -26.73 10.29
N PRO A 65 -42.57 -27.93 10.49
CA PRO A 65 -41.59 -28.71 9.72
C PRO A 65 -42.05 -30.18 9.52
N ALA A 66 -41.27 -31.00 8.80
CA ALA A 66 -41.32 -32.46 8.95
C ALA A 66 -39.91 -33.05 9.04
N THR A 67 -39.60 -33.64 10.19
CA THR A 67 -38.37 -34.36 10.54
C THR A 67 -38.34 -35.75 9.89
N PRO A 68 -37.33 -36.11 9.10
CA PRO A 68 -37.08 -37.51 8.74
C PRO A 68 -36.25 -38.23 9.80
N ALA A 69 -36.66 -39.47 10.05
CA ALA A 69 -36.20 -40.43 11.05
C ALA A 69 -34.72 -40.91 10.87
N PRO A 70 -34.10 -41.52 11.91
CA PRO A 70 -32.67 -41.80 11.94
C PRO A 70 -32.27 -42.92 10.98
N VAL A 71 -31.17 -42.70 10.25
CA VAL A 71 -30.53 -43.73 9.42
C VAL A 71 -29.79 -44.70 10.34
N ARG A 72 -30.18 -45.97 10.26
CA ARG A 72 -29.62 -47.09 11.02
C ARG A 72 -28.32 -47.55 10.35
N THR A 73 -27.22 -47.38 11.06
CA THR A 73 -25.87 -47.88 10.72
C THR A 73 -25.86 -49.41 10.65
N THR A 74 -25.51 -49.99 9.50
CA THR A 74 -25.07 -51.38 9.40
C THR A 74 -23.56 -51.41 9.24
N ALA A 75 -22.88 -51.75 10.33
CA ALA A 75 -21.44 -51.94 10.37
C ALA A 75 -21.04 -53.18 9.56
N ARG A 76 -20.12 -53.00 8.61
CA ARG A 76 -19.46 -54.08 7.88
C ARG A 76 -18.34 -54.67 8.78
N PRO A 77 -18.19 -56.00 8.92
CA PRO A 77 -17.08 -56.59 9.66
C PRO A 77 -15.73 -56.26 9.04
N ALA A 78 -14.74 -55.96 9.91
CA ALA A 78 -13.37 -55.62 9.54
C ALA A 78 -12.62 -56.83 8.94
N PRO A 79 -11.80 -56.65 7.89
CA PRO A 79 -10.87 -57.68 7.42
C PRO A 79 -9.73 -57.91 8.41
N ALA A 80 -9.26 -59.15 8.52
CA ALA A 80 -8.14 -59.57 9.36
C ALA A 80 -6.81 -58.87 9.00
N PRO A 81 -5.90 -58.65 9.97
CA PRO A 81 -4.63 -57.98 9.73
C PRO A 81 -3.65 -58.86 8.92
N ALA A 82 -3.01 -58.25 7.91
CA ALA A 82 -1.97 -58.90 7.11
C ALA A 82 -0.63 -59.00 7.88
N PRO A 83 0.24 -59.97 7.55
CA PRO A 83 1.52 -60.19 8.23
C PRO A 83 2.51 -59.02 8.06
N ARG A 84 3.25 -58.71 9.13
CA ARG A 84 4.25 -57.64 9.20
C ARG A 84 5.49 -57.99 8.36
N ALA A 85 5.79 -57.17 7.35
CA ALA A 85 7.04 -57.25 6.60
C ALA A 85 8.25 -56.81 7.45
N PRO A 86 9.45 -57.38 7.24
CA PRO A 86 10.67 -57.02 7.98
C PRO A 86 11.17 -55.62 7.61
N ALA A 87 11.71 -54.91 8.60
CA ALA A 87 12.19 -53.53 8.47
C ALA A 87 13.46 -53.44 7.58
N PRO A 88 13.56 -52.44 6.68
CA PRO A 88 14.80 -52.18 5.95
C PRO A 88 15.83 -51.46 6.86
N ALA A 89 17.11 -51.77 6.62
CA ALA A 89 18.25 -51.19 7.31
C ALA A 89 18.37 -49.67 7.09
N PRO A 90 18.97 -48.90 8.02
CA PRO A 90 19.02 -47.45 7.94
C PRO A 90 19.98 -47.00 6.83
N VAL A 91 19.42 -46.35 5.81
CA VAL A 91 20.18 -45.56 4.82
C VAL A 91 20.54 -44.23 5.46
N ALA A 92 21.80 -43.81 5.32
CA ALA A 92 22.30 -42.54 5.83
C ALA A 92 21.45 -41.36 5.31
N VAL A 93 20.91 -40.58 6.25
CA VAL A 93 20.04 -39.43 5.98
C VAL A 93 20.90 -38.23 5.59
N ALA A 94 20.84 -37.84 4.31
CA ALA A 94 21.27 -36.52 3.84
C ALA A 94 20.47 -35.41 4.57
N PRO A 95 21.02 -34.21 4.78
CA PRO A 95 20.37 -33.19 5.59
C PRO A 95 19.00 -32.83 4.99
N THR A 96 17.95 -33.15 5.73
CA THR A 96 16.58 -32.78 5.41
C THR A 96 16.47 -31.26 5.40
N LEU A 97 16.08 -30.69 4.25
CA LEU A 97 15.47 -29.36 4.22
C LEU A 97 14.38 -29.33 5.30
N ARG A 98 14.41 -28.31 6.15
CA ARG A 98 13.36 -28.08 7.15
C ARG A 98 12.06 -27.76 6.41
N THR A 99 11.21 -28.77 6.28
CA THR A 99 9.80 -28.61 5.91
C THR A 99 9.09 -27.87 7.05
N GLY A 100 8.29 -26.87 6.69
CA GLY A 100 7.80 -25.80 7.55
C GLY A 100 7.05 -26.21 8.81
N ALA A 101 7.19 -25.38 9.84
CA ALA A 101 6.19 -25.24 10.87
C ALA A 101 4.87 -24.76 10.23
N PRO A 102 3.70 -25.14 10.76
CA PRO A 102 2.44 -24.64 10.25
C PRO A 102 2.35 -23.14 10.59
N LEU A 103 2.41 -22.30 9.56
CA LEU A 103 2.18 -20.87 9.66
C LEU A 103 0.75 -20.62 10.15
N VAL A 104 0.61 -19.95 11.29
CA VAL A 104 -0.64 -19.32 11.72
C VAL A 104 -0.99 -18.27 10.68
N ALA A 105 -2.28 -17.99 10.45
CA ALA A 105 -2.71 -17.03 9.44
C ALA A 105 -1.88 -15.73 9.47
N GLY A 106 -1.21 -15.44 8.35
CA GLY A 106 -0.58 -14.16 7.99
C GLY A 106 0.42 -13.59 8.99
N GLU A 107 1.56 -14.25 9.24
CA GLU A 107 2.55 -13.72 10.21
C GLU A 107 3.05 -12.31 9.83
N PRO A 108 2.85 -11.28 10.70
CA PRO A 108 3.37 -9.92 10.50
C PRO A 108 4.88 -9.85 10.26
N ALA A 109 5.60 -10.90 10.69
CA ALA A 109 7.03 -11.07 10.50
C ALA A 109 7.48 -10.96 9.04
N ALA A 110 6.61 -11.25 8.06
CA ALA A 110 6.92 -11.08 6.63
C ALA A 110 7.32 -9.63 6.29
N PHE A 111 6.74 -8.65 7.00
CA PHE A 111 7.01 -7.22 6.84
C PHE A 111 8.11 -6.70 7.77
N GLY A 112 8.70 -7.56 8.60
CA GLY A 112 9.73 -7.15 9.56
C GLY A 112 11.07 -6.84 8.91
N GLY A 113 11.85 -5.97 9.55
CA GLY A 113 13.23 -5.68 9.19
C GLY A 113 13.41 -4.48 8.25
N PHE A 114 14.55 -4.46 7.56
CA PHE A 114 14.91 -3.38 6.66
C PHE A 114 14.29 -3.57 5.26
N GLY A 115 13.47 -2.61 4.82
CA GLY A 115 12.80 -2.65 3.51
C GLY A 115 13.27 -1.60 2.50
N ALA A 116 13.10 -1.90 1.21
CA ALA A 116 13.27 -0.98 0.09
C ALA A 116 12.11 -1.09 -0.90
N TRP A 117 11.81 0.02 -1.60
CA TRP A 117 10.65 0.13 -2.49
C TRP A 117 11.06 0.37 -3.93
N ILE A 118 10.35 -0.27 -4.86
CA ILE A 118 10.40 0.01 -6.29
C ILE A 118 8.97 0.12 -6.82
N ASP A 119 8.74 1.07 -7.72
CA ASP A 119 7.43 1.26 -8.34
C ASP A 119 7.46 0.95 -9.85
N VAL A 120 6.30 0.94 -10.50
CA VAL A 120 6.25 0.58 -11.94
C VAL A 120 7.07 1.54 -12.81
N TYR A 121 7.33 2.77 -12.37
CA TYR A 121 8.15 3.74 -13.08
C TYR A 121 9.66 3.48 -12.95
N ASP A 122 10.06 2.54 -12.10
CA ASP A 122 11.44 2.09 -11.98
C ASP A 122 11.74 0.88 -12.88
N TRP A 123 10.86 -0.13 -12.86
CA TRP A 123 11.17 -1.47 -13.37
C TRP A 123 10.31 -1.94 -14.55
N SER A 124 9.14 -1.34 -14.80
CA SER A 124 8.24 -1.79 -15.88
C SER A 124 8.62 -1.14 -17.22
N ALA A 125 8.47 -1.87 -18.32
CA ALA A 125 8.56 -1.29 -19.66
C ALA A 125 7.34 -0.42 -19.99
N GLU A 126 6.15 -0.83 -19.52
CA GLU A 126 4.88 -0.12 -19.72
C GLU A 126 4.98 1.34 -19.25
N SER A 127 5.50 1.58 -18.05
CA SER A 127 5.52 2.91 -17.43
C SER A 127 6.79 3.71 -17.75
N THR A 128 7.83 3.07 -18.28
CA THR A 128 9.12 3.70 -18.62
C THR A 128 9.35 3.88 -20.12
N LYS A 129 8.32 3.63 -20.96
CA LYS A 129 8.43 3.66 -22.42
C LYS A 129 9.53 2.71 -22.94
N GLY A 130 9.60 1.52 -22.33
CA GLY A 130 10.55 0.48 -22.68
C GLY A 130 11.98 0.71 -22.18
N GLN A 131 12.18 1.57 -21.19
CA GLN A 131 13.49 1.91 -20.63
C GLN A 131 13.51 1.72 -19.10
N PRO A 132 13.26 0.50 -18.59
CA PRO A 132 13.32 0.26 -17.16
C PRO A 132 14.75 0.47 -16.65
N THR A 133 14.87 1.07 -15.47
CA THR A 133 16.17 1.41 -14.84
C THR A 133 16.51 0.52 -13.66
N VAL A 134 15.51 -0.23 -13.16
CA VAL A 134 15.67 -1.18 -12.07
C VAL A 134 15.39 -2.60 -12.57
N GLY A 135 16.31 -3.52 -12.25
CA GLY A 135 16.16 -4.94 -12.58
C GLY A 135 16.84 -5.87 -11.58
N PRO A 136 17.11 -7.14 -11.95
CA PRO A 136 17.71 -8.12 -11.05
C PRO A 136 19.07 -7.71 -10.45
N ASN A 137 19.89 -6.95 -11.17
CA ASN A 137 21.18 -6.46 -10.65
C ASN A 137 20.99 -5.43 -9.52
N ASP A 138 19.93 -4.64 -9.56
CA ASP A 138 19.59 -3.70 -8.48
C ASP A 138 19.09 -4.44 -7.25
N VAL A 139 18.39 -5.56 -7.42
CA VAL A 139 18.01 -6.44 -6.32
C VAL A 139 19.25 -7.01 -5.61
N ASP A 140 20.30 -7.38 -6.35
CA ASP A 140 21.58 -7.76 -5.75
C ASP A 140 22.17 -6.64 -4.92
N ARG A 141 22.18 -5.42 -5.47
CA ARG A 141 22.68 -4.25 -4.76
C ARG A 141 21.88 -3.94 -3.50
N MET A 142 20.55 -4.03 -3.54
CA MET A 142 19.69 -3.90 -2.36
C MET A 142 20.06 -4.95 -1.30
N ALA A 143 20.24 -6.21 -1.70
CA ALA A 143 20.64 -7.27 -0.79
C ALA A 143 22.03 -7.02 -0.19
N ASP A 144 22.98 -6.51 -0.98
CA ASP A 144 24.33 -6.16 -0.51
C ASP A 144 24.31 -4.98 0.48
N PHE A 145 23.35 -4.06 0.37
CA PHE A 145 23.08 -3.05 1.40
C PHE A 145 22.39 -3.61 2.65
N GLY A 146 21.94 -4.86 2.61
CA GLY A 146 21.31 -5.55 3.73
C GLY A 146 19.79 -5.40 3.79
N VAL A 147 19.15 -5.01 2.69
CA VAL A 147 17.67 -5.02 2.58
C VAL A 147 17.17 -6.46 2.74
N GLN A 148 16.15 -6.66 3.58
CA GLN A 148 15.53 -7.95 3.86
C GLN A 148 14.15 -8.10 3.20
N VAL A 149 13.48 -6.98 2.88
CA VAL A 149 12.15 -6.96 2.27
C VAL A 149 12.14 -6.02 1.06
N LEU A 150 11.81 -6.55 -0.12
CA LEU A 150 11.55 -5.78 -1.32
C LEU A 150 10.04 -5.52 -1.44
N TYR A 151 9.64 -4.26 -1.42
CA TYR A 151 8.29 -3.82 -1.74
C TYR A 151 8.22 -3.42 -3.21
N VAL A 152 7.40 -4.10 -4.00
CA VAL A 152 7.33 -3.89 -5.46
C VAL A 152 5.90 -3.60 -5.91
N GLN A 153 5.71 -2.48 -6.60
CA GLN A 153 4.39 -2.18 -7.19
C GLN A 153 4.18 -3.13 -8.36
N ALA A 154 3.17 -3.99 -8.30
CA ALA A 154 3.00 -5.08 -9.27
C ALA A 154 1.79 -4.89 -10.20
N ALA A 155 0.92 -3.93 -9.88
CA ALA A 155 -0.26 -3.60 -10.68
C ALA A 155 -0.46 -2.08 -10.74
N ARG A 156 -1.18 -1.62 -11.78
CA ARG A 156 -1.62 -0.23 -11.95
C ARG A 156 -3.04 -0.22 -12.49
N GLN A 157 -3.86 0.75 -12.07
CA GLN A 157 -5.27 0.79 -12.50
C GLN A 157 -5.39 0.98 -14.01
N ALA A 158 -4.58 1.87 -14.59
CA ALA A 158 -4.57 2.14 -16.02
C ALA A 158 -3.91 1.03 -16.86
N SER A 159 -3.24 0.05 -16.24
CA SER A 159 -2.67 -1.07 -16.98
C SER A 159 -3.79 -2.00 -17.46
N PRO A 160 -3.79 -2.39 -18.75
CA PRO A 160 -4.76 -3.35 -19.28
C PRO A 160 -4.59 -4.74 -18.66
N ASN A 161 -3.41 -5.04 -18.11
CA ASN A 161 -3.09 -6.32 -17.49
C ASN A 161 -3.33 -6.26 -15.98
N ASP A 162 -3.72 -7.39 -15.38
CA ASP A 162 -3.90 -7.46 -13.93
C ASP A 162 -2.57 -7.44 -13.17
N VAL A 163 -1.51 -7.96 -13.77
CA VAL A 163 -0.11 -7.82 -13.35
C VAL A 163 0.64 -7.03 -14.43
N VAL A 164 1.33 -5.97 -14.07
CA VAL A 164 2.16 -5.18 -14.98
C VAL A 164 3.36 -6.03 -15.41
N ASP A 165 3.72 -5.98 -16.69
CA ASP A 165 4.91 -6.60 -17.30
C ASP A 165 5.43 -7.88 -16.60
N PRO A 166 4.63 -8.97 -16.54
CA PRO A 166 4.97 -10.15 -15.74
C PRO A 166 6.31 -10.79 -16.13
N THR A 167 6.71 -10.65 -17.40
CA THR A 167 8.01 -11.11 -17.92
C THR A 167 9.20 -10.37 -17.30
N LEU A 168 9.04 -9.10 -16.92
CA LEU A 168 10.08 -8.31 -16.25
C LEU A 168 9.97 -8.44 -14.72
N LEU A 169 8.75 -8.52 -14.19
CA LEU A 169 8.52 -8.64 -12.76
C LEU A 169 9.03 -9.99 -12.20
N ARG A 170 8.78 -11.09 -12.90
CA ARG A 170 9.12 -12.43 -12.39
C ARG A 170 10.62 -12.62 -12.13
N PRO A 171 11.55 -12.19 -13.01
CA PRO A 171 12.98 -12.19 -12.72
C PRO A 171 13.38 -11.38 -11.47
N ILE A 172 12.74 -10.24 -11.21
CA ILE A 172 13.00 -9.41 -10.02
C ILE A 172 12.62 -10.19 -8.75
N ILE A 173 11.42 -10.76 -8.72
CA ILE A 173 10.93 -11.57 -7.60
C ILE A 173 11.86 -12.77 -7.37
N ASN A 174 12.14 -13.54 -8.42
CA ASN A 174 13.01 -14.72 -8.33
C ASN A 174 14.42 -14.35 -7.82
N ARG A 175 14.94 -13.18 -8.23
CA ARG A 175 16.27 -12.73 -7.77
C ARG A 175 16.25 -12.35 -6.29
N ALA A 176 15.20 -11.67 -5.82
CA ALA A 176 15.03 -11.32 -4.41
C ALA A 176 15.02 -12.59 -3.54
N HIS A 177 14.23 -13.60 -3.93
CA HIS A 177 14.22 -14.90 -3.25
C HIS A 177 15.58 -15.60 -3.27
N ALA A 178 16.29 -15.58 -4.41
CA ALA A 178 17.64 -16.14 -4.51
C ALA A 178 18.67 -15.43 -3.61
N ARG A 179 18.40 -14.17 -3.24
CA ARG A 179 19.19 -13.37 -2.28
C ARG A 179 18.68 -13.47 -0.85
N GLY A 180 17.66 -14.30 -0.58
CA GLY A 180 17.07 -14.48 0.75
C GLY A 180 16.19 -13.33 1.22
N MET A 181 15.79 -12.44 0.30
CA MET A 181 14.86 -11.35 0.59
C MET A 181 13.43 -11.85 0.48
N ARG A 182 12.54 -11.27 1.30
CA ARG A 182 11.09 -11.39 1.15
C ARG A 182 10.61 -10.37 0.14
N VAL A 183 9.53 -10.67 -0.56
CA VAL A 183 8.88 -9.79 -1.51
C VAL A 183 7.45 -9.54 -1.07
N ILE A 184 7.10 -8.26 -0.98
CA ILE A 184 5.73 -7.79 -0.76
C ILE A 184 5.31 -7.04 -2.02
N VAL A 185 4.28 -7.52 -2.69
CA VAL A 185 3.72 -6.83 -3.86
C VAL A 185 2.68 -5.82 -3.42
N TRP A 186 2.56 -4.68 -4.07
CA TRP A 186 1.54 -3.70 -3.72
C TRP A 186 0.83 -3.09 -4.93
N TYR A 187 -0.33 -2.50 -4.65
CA TYR A 187 -1.21 -1.88 -5.63
C TYR A 187 -2.01 -0.72 -4.99
N VAL A 188 -2.25 0.33 -5.77
CA VAL A 188 -3.12 1.46 -5.44
C VAL A 188 -4.53 1.21 -6.02
N PRO A 189 -5.50 0.69 -5.24
CA PRO A 189 -6.89 0.65 -5.67
C PRO A 189 -7.45 2.05 -5.84
N THR A 190 -8.14 2.31 -6.96
CA THR A 190 -8.79 3.63 -7.14
C THR A 190 -10.13 3.73 -6.46
N LEU A 191 -10.73 2.57 -6.11
CA LEU A 191 -12.07 2.40 -5.56
C LEU A 191 -13.18 2.80 -6.53
N GLN A 192 -12.87 3.17 -7.78
CA GLN A 192 -13.87 3.46 -8.80
C GLN A 192 -14.57 2.19 -9.28
N ASP A 193 -13.81 1.09 -9.38
CA ASP A 193 -14.29 -0.26 -9.66
C ASP A 193 -13.65 -1.25 -8.65
N PRO A 194 -14.30 -1.47 -7.49
CA PRO A 194 -13.78 -2.38 -6.47
C PRO A 194 -13.60 -3.84 -6.95
N ALA A 195 -14.34 -4.27 -7.98
CA ALA A 195 -14.19 -5.61 -8.51
C ALA A 195 -12.91 -5.74 -9.35
N LEU A 196 -12.58 -4.70 -10.14
CA LEU A 196 -11.28 -4.57 -10.80
C LEU A 196 -10.14 -4.50 -9.78
N ASP A 197 -10.29 -3.68 -8.75
CA ASP A 197 -9.27 -3.51 -7.71
C ASP A 197 -8.99 -4.85 -7.01
N LEU A 198 -10.04 -5.57 -6.59
CA LEU A 198 -9.92 -6.89 -5.98
C LEU A 198 -9.23 -7.88 -6.92
N ARG A 199 -9.63 -7.91 -8.20
CA ARG A 199 -9.04 -8.84 -9.18
C ARG A 199 -7.54 -8.61 -9.35
N LYS A 200 -7.09 -7.35 -9.42
CA LYS A 200 -5.66 -7.03 -9.52
C LYS A 200 -4.88 -7.41 -8.25
N LEU A 201 -5.43 -7.15 -7.06
CA LEU A 201 -4.82 -7.56 -5.79
C LEU A 201 -4.65 -9.08 -5.69
N LEU A 202 -5.67 -9.85 -6.11
CA LEU A 202 -5.58 -11.31 -6.14
C LEU A 202 -4.57 -11.82 -7.19
N ALA A 203 -4.48 -11.16 -8.34
CA ALA A 203 -3.53 -11.52 -9.39
C ALA A 203 -2.07 -11.33 -8.93
N ILE A 204 -1.75 -10.22 -8.27
CA ILE A 204 -0.39 -9.97 -7.75
C ILE A 204 -0.07 -10.89 -6.56
N ALA A 205 -1.06 -11.23 -5.73
CA ALA A 205 -0.89 -12.18 -4.62
C ALA A 205 -0.44 -13.57 -5.11
N ALA A 206 -0.86 -13.97 -6.30
CA ALA A 206 -0.55 -15.27 -6.90
C ALA A 206 0.88 -15.37 -7.48
N LEU A 207 1.72 -14.33 -7.32
CA LEU A 207 3.09 -14.31 -7.86
C LEU A 207 4.10 -15.16 -7.04
N GLY A 208 3.65 -15.81 -5.97
CA GLY A 208 4.50 -16.62 -5.09
C GLY A 208 5.32 -15.76 -4.14
N VAL A 209 4.70 -14.73 -3.57
CA VAL A 209 5.32 -13.70 -2.73
C VAL A 209 4.84 -13.81 -1.28
N GLU A 210 5.55 -13.18 -0.36
CA GLU A 210 5.32 -13.33 1.08
C GLU A 210 4.16 -12.48 1.62
N GLY A 211 3.63 -11.54 0.83
CA GLY A 211 2.47 -10.75 1.23
C GLY A 211 2.05 -9.72 0.20
N VAL A 212 0.95 -9.03 0.51
CA VAL A 212 0.34 -8.01 -0.35
C VAL A 212 0.13 -6.72 0.43
N GLY A 213 0.48 -5.59 -0.17
CA GLY A 213 0.15 -4.25 0.33
C GLY A 213 -1.00 -3.63 -0.45
N VAL A 214 -1.98 -3.09 0.28
CA VAL A 214 -3.03 -2.24 -0.29
C VAL A 214 -2.67 -0.79 -0.02
N ASP A 215 -2.41 -0.01 -1.08
CA ASP A 215 -2.09 1.41 -0.98
C ASP A 215 -3.33 2.29 -1.02
N ILE A 216 -3.66 2.83 0.16
CA ILE A 216 -4.89 3.53 0.46
C ILE A 216 -4.62 5.04 0.44
N GLU A 217 -4.41 5.57 -0.76
CA GLU A 217 -4.20 7.01 -1.01
C GLU A 217 -5.16 7.63 -2.04
N SER A 218 -5.77 6.81 -2.90
CA SER A 218 -6.61 7.30 -3.99
C SER A 218 -7.83 8.05 -3.49
N ARG A 219 -8.05 9.25 -4.03
CA ARG A 219 -9.27 10.05 -3.85
C ARG A 219 -10.13 10.12 -5.12
N ALA A 220 -9.96 9.15 -6.03
CA ALA A 220 -10.65 9.11 -7.33
C ALA A 220 -12.18 8.97 -7.21
N VAL A 221 -12.68 8.42 -6.10
CA VAL A 221 -14.08 8.54 -5.68
C VAL A 221 -14.22 9.81 -4.83
N SER A 222 -14.95 10.79 -5.35
CA SER A 222 -15.13 12.11 -4.72
C SER A 222 -16.10 12.09 -3.55
N ASP A 223 -17.12 11.23 -3.60
CA ASP A 223 -18.07 11.03 -2.50
C ASP A 223 -17.40 10.24 -1.36
N VAL A 224 -17.14 10.91 -0.23
CA VAL A 224 -16.34 10.37 0.88
C VAL A 224 -17.03 9.18 1.56
N PRO A 225 -18.31 9.24 1.96
CA PRO A 225 -19.05 8.06 2.44
C PRO A 225 -18.95 6.86 1.51
N GLU A 226 -19.16 7.04 0.20
CA GLU A 226 -19.07 5.95 -0.77
C GLU A 226 -17.63 5.41 -0.90
N ARG A 227 -16.63 6.29 -0.92
CA ARG A 227 -15.22 5.89 -0.90
C ARG A 227 -14.88 5.05 0.32
N ASN A 228 -15.32 5.46 1.50
CA ASN A 228 -15.10 4.71 2.75
C ASN A 228 -15.81 3.35 2.73
N ARG A 229 -17.07 3.31 2.29
CA ARG A 229 -17.81 2.05 2.14
C ARG A 229 -17.09 1.08 1.20
N ARG A 230 -16.66 1.56 0.03
CA ARG A 230 -15.92 0.74 -0.95
C ARG A 230 -14.57 0.26 -0.44
N LEU A 231 -13.85 1.09 0.31
CA LEU A 231 -12.60 0.68 0.95
C LEU A 231 -12.84 -0.45 1.95
N VAL A 232 -13.86 -0.33 2.80
CA VAL A 232 -14.23 -1.38 3.77
C VAL A 232 -14.61 -2.67 3.05
N ASP A 233 -15.48 -2.59 2.04
CA ASP A 233 -15.91 -3.76 1.27
C ASP A 233 -14.75 -4.45 0.55
N LEU A 234 -13.86 -3.68 -0.09
CA LEU A 234 -12.65 -4.21 -0.74
C LEU A 234 -11.73 -4.90 0.26
N SER A 235 -11.50 -4.28 1.42
CA SER A 235 -10.61 -4.82 2.47
C SER A 235 -11.12 -6.15 2.99
N ILE A 236 -12.41 -6.23 3.32
CA ILE A 236 -13.06 -7.45 3.81
C ILE A 236 -13.03 -8.54 2.73
N ALA A 237 -13.39 -8.20 1.49
CA ALA A 237 -13.39 -9.15 0.38
C ALA A 237 -11.98 -9.70 0.12
N LEU A 238 -10.95 -8.84 0.10
CA LEU A 238 -9.57 -9.27 -0.09
C LEU A 238 -9.14 -10.26 1.00
N ARG A 239 -9.40 -9.94 2.27
CA ARG A 239 -9.06 -10.84 3.39
C ARG A 239 -9.76 -12.19 3.28
N GLN A 240 -11.02 -12.21 2.86
CA GLN A 240 -11.78 -13.46 2.66
C GLN A 240 -11.19 -14.34 1.56
N HIS A 241 -10.65 -13.73 0.49
CA HIS A 241 -10.05 -14.47 -0.63
C HIS A 241 -8.59 -14.89 -0.38
N LEU A 242 -7.90 -14.25 0.55
CA LEU A 242 -6.51 -14.53 0.89
C LEU A 242 -6.36 -14.98 2.36
N PRO A 243 -7.02 -16.08 2.78
CA PRO A 243 -6.88 -16.58 4.14
C PRO A 243 -5.43 -17.00 4.38
N GLY A 244 -4.82 -16.44 5.42
CA GLY A 244 -3.45 -16.77 5.84
C GLY A 244 -2.33 -16.09 5.05
N VAL A 245 -2.64 -15.31 4.02
CA VAL A 245 -1.64 -14.43 3.38
C VAL A 245 -1.46 -13.17 4.22
N PRO A 246 -0.23 -12.74 4.55
CA PRO A 246 0.00 -11.45 5.19
C PRO A 246 -0.44 -10.28 4.29
N ILE A 247 -1.27 -9.37 4.82
CA ILE A 247 -1.75 -8.18 4.09
C ILE A 247 -1.43 -6.91 4.89
N SER A 248 -0.84 -5.91 4.24
CA SER A 248 -0.64 -4.59 4.84
C SER A 248 -1.61 -3.53 4.32
N ALA A 249 -1.97 -2.61 5.21
CA ALA A 249 -2.59 -1.34 4.88
C ALA A 249 -1.49 -0.27 4.76
N ILE A 250 -1.17 0.14 3.54
CA ILE A 250 -0.28 1.28 3.28
C ILE A 250 -1.17 2.51 3.28
N VAL A 251 -1.00 3.39 4.27
CA VAL A 251 -1.94 4.47 4.55
C VAL A 251 -1.30 5.83 4.55
N MET A 252 -2.08 6.84 4.21
CA MET A 252 -1.67 8.21 4.43
C MET A 252 -1.36 8.46 5.92
N PRO A 253 -0.40 9.33 6.24
CA PRO A 253 -0.05 9.65 7.63
C PRO A 253 -1.25 10.17 8.42
N ALA A 254 -1.46 9.66 9.63
CA ALA A 254 -2.48 10.18 10.54
C ALA A 254 -2.28 11.69 10.81
N VAL A 255 -1.05 12.16 10.97
CA VAL A 255 -0.73 13.59 11.10
C VAL A 255 -1.18 14.39 9.87
N LEU A 256 -1.03 13.84 8.66
CA LEU A 256 -1.54 14.49 7.45
C LEU A 256 -3.07 14.63 7.53
N MET A 257 -3.76 13.53 7.83
CA MET A 257 -5.22 13.46 7.80
C MET A 257 -5.90 14.15 8.98
N GLU A 258 -5.22 14.34 10.12
CA GLU A 258 -5.83 14.89 11.33
C GLU A 258 -5.40 16.33 11.63
N VAL A 259 -4.19 16.72 11.19
CA VAL A 259 -3.59 18.01 11.57
C VAL A 259 -3.34 18.88 10.35
N VAL A 260 -2.61 18.36 9.36
CA VAL A 260 -2.13 19.17 8.23
C VAL A 260 -3.25 19.45 7.22
N ASN A 261 -4.04 18.43 6.89
CA ASN A 261 -5.15 18.55 5.96
C ASN A 261 -6.31 17.63 6.38
N PRO A 262 -7.15 18.07 7.33
CA PRO A 262 -8.34 17.33 7.76
C PRO A 262 -9.32 16.97 6.63
N ASN A 263 -9.27 17.72 5.51
CA ASN A 263 -10.12 17.48 4.35
C ASN A 263 -9.53 16.46 3.37
N PHE A 264 -8.33 15.92 3.63
CA PHE A 264 -7.72 14.92 2.75
C PHE A 264 -8.58 13.66 2.69
N TRP A 265 -8.95 13.11 3.85
CA TRP A 265 -9.82 11.94 3.95
C TRP A 265 -10.69 11.97 5.22
N PRO A 266 -11.76 12.78 5.23
CA PRO A 266 -12.65 12.87 6.38
C PRO A 266 -13.24 11.51 6.76
N GLY A 267 -13.18 11.17 8.05
CA GLY A 267 -13.75 9.92 8.56
C GLY A 267 -13.09 8.65 8.01
N PHE A 268 -11.77 8.65 7.79
CA PHE A 268 -11.03 7.45 7.38
C PHE A 268 -11.39 6.25 8.28
N PRO A 269 -11.80 5.09 7.72
CA PRO A 269 -12.45 4.00 8.47
C PRO A 269 -11.42 3.07 9.13
N TYR A 270 -10.57 3.60 10.01
CA TYR A 270 -9.47 2.86 10.63
C TYR A 270 -9.91 1.56 11.31
N ARG A 271 -11.00 1.61 12.08
CA ARG A 271 -11.46 0.48 12.90
C ARG A 271 -12.16 -0.58 12.08
N GLU A 272 -12.91 -0.15 11.08
CA GLU A 272 -13.69 -1.00 10.21
C GLU A 272 -12.79 -1.85 9.31
N ILE A 273 -11.64 -1.31 8.87
CA ILE A 273 -10.69 -2.06 8.04
C ILE A 273 -9.63 -2.83 8.86
N ALA A 274 -9.40 -2.49 10.13
CA ALA A 274 -8.36 -3.11 10.94
C ALA A 274 -8.40 -4.65 10.97
N PRO A 275 -9.56 -5.34 11.05
CA PRO A 275 -9.59 -6.80 11.00
C PRO A 275 -9.10 -7.43 9.69
N ALA A 276 -9.02 -6.65 8.61
CA ALA A 276 -8.59 -7.11 7.30
C ALA A 276 -7.06 -7.04 7.10
N TYR A 277 -6.30 -6.40 7.99
CA TYR A 277 -4.88 -6.12 7.81
C TYR A 277 -4.01 -6.61 8.97
N ASP A 278 -2.86 -7.20 8.64
CA ASP A 278 -1.91 -7.74 9.62
C ASP A 278 -0.86 -6.70 10.03
N VAL A 279 -0.52 -5.78 9.11
CA VAL A 279 0.49 -4.73 9.31
C VAL A 279 -0.01 -3.41 8.76
N TRP A 280 0.30 -2.31 9.44
CA TRP A 280 0.02 -0.96 8.96
C TRP A 280 1.30 -0.23 8.59
N MET A 281 1.27 0.46 7.46
CA MET A 281 2.44 1.09 6.85
C MET A 281 2.16 2.56 6.55
N PRO A 282 2.28 3.45 7.54
CA PRO A 282 2.06 4.87 7.30
C PRO A 282 3.15 5.45 6.39
N MET A 283 2.73 6.17 5.35
CA MET A 283 3.57 6.89 4.39
C MET A 283 4.20 8.16 5.01
N GLY A 284 5.10 7.98 5.97
CA GLY A 284 5.80 9.00 6.75
C GLY A 284 6.72 9.93 5.94
N TYR A 285 6.21 10.60 4.91
CA TYR A 285 6.94 11.51 4.04
C TYR A 285 7.12 12.89 4.68
N TRP A 286 7.89 12.95 5.79
CA TRP A 286 8.26 14.20 6.47
C TRP A 286 8.94 15.19 5.52
N THR A 287 9.65 14.69 4.51
CA THR A 287 10.31 15.48 3.46
C THR A 287 9.35 16.36 2.66
N SER A 288 8.08 15.97 2.57
CA SER A 288 7.02 16.74 1.91
C SER A 288 6.40 17.81 2.83
N ARG A 289 6.86 17.94 4.08
CA ARG A 289 6.36 18.93 5.04
C ARG A 289 7.27 20.15 5.06
N LYS A 290 6.67 21.31 5.31
CA LYS A 290 7.40 22.58 5.48
C LYS A 290 8.09 22.60 6.85
N GLU A 291 9.29 23.13 6.92
CA GLU A 291 10.01 23.33 8.18
C GLU A 291 9.15 24.09 9.21
N SER A 292 8.47 25.15 8.77
CA SER A 292 7.59 25.98 9.60
C SER A 292 6.40 25.24 10.20
N SER A 293 6.04 24.05 9.69
CA SER A 293 4.98 23.23 10.28
C SER A 293 5.44 22.46 11.52
N GLY A 294 6.76 22.37 11.76
CA GLY A 294 7.34 21.49 12.77
C GLY A 294 7.25 20.00 12.44
N TYR A 295 6.66 19.64 11.29
CA TYR A 295 6.47 18.25 10.83
C TYR A 295 7.48 17.82 9.76
N ARG A 296 8.46 18.67 9.43
CA ARG A 296 9.64 18.26 8.64
C ARG A 296 10.63 17.44 9.48
N ASP A 297 10.55 17.53 10.80
CA ASP A 297 11.32 16.70 11.74
C ASP A 297 10.91 15.22 11.62
N ALA A 298 11.85 14.38 11.16
CA ALA A 298 11.61 12.97 10.88
C ALA A 298 11.26 12.15 12.12
N TYR A 299 11.85 12.47 13.28
CA TYR A 299 11.57 11.78 14.54
C TYR A 299 10.13 12.09 14.98
N ARG A 300 9.78 13.37 15.09
CA ARG A 300 8.46 13.80 15.54
C ARG A 300 7.38 13.30 14.60
N TYR A 301 7.58 13.45 13.28
CA TYR A 301 6.58 13.05 12.30
C TYR A 301 6.31 11.55 12.37
N THR A 302 7.37 10.73 12.41
CA THR A 302 7.23 9.27 12.51
C THR A 302 6.58 8.85 13.81
N ALA A 303 7.07 9.39 14.93
CA ALA A 303 6.55 9.11 16.26
C ALA A 303 5.04 9.36 16.36
N GLU A 304 4.63 10.58 16.01
CA GLU A 304 3.25 11.02 16.15
C GLU A 304 2.31 10.26 15.19
N ASN A 305 2.79 9.88 14.01
CA ASN A 305 2.01 9.05 13.09
C ASN A 305 1.75 7.65 13.64
N ILE A 306 2.76 6.99 14.24
CA ILE A 306 2.58 5.66 14.84
C ILE A 306 1.60 5.74 16.01
N ASP A 307 1.77 6.74 16.88
CA ASP A 307 0.96 6.89 18.10
C ASP A 307 -0.51 7.20 17.75
N ARG A 308 -0.75 8.13 16.81
CA ARG A 308 -2.10 8.46 16.33
C ARG A 308 -2.77 7.29 15.63
N LEU A 309 -2.03 6.61 14.75
CA LEU A 309 -2.55 5.43 14.05
C LEU A 309 -3.04 4.36 15.03
N ARG A 310 -2.22 4.01 16.03
CA ARG A 310 -2.60 3.06 17.08
C ARG A 310 -3.82 3.52 17.89
N ALA A 311 -3.91 4.81 18.19
CA ALA A 311 -5.07 5.39 18.87
C ALA A 311 -6.35 5.32 18.03
N GLN A 312 -6.28 5.61 16.73
CA GLN A 312 -7.43 5.55 15.81
C GLN A 312 -7.95 4.12 15.67
N VAL A 313 -7.05 3.17 15.44
CA VAL A 313 -7.37 1.74 15.38
C VAL A 313 -7.86 1.22 16.75
N GLY A 314 -7.43 1.84 17.85
CA GLY A 314 -7.75 1.41 19.21
C GLY A 314 -6.92 0.21 19.65
N ARG A 315 -5.74 0.02 19.06
CA ARG A 315 -4.84 -1.11 19.31
C ARG A 315 -3.41 -0.61 19.59
N PRO A 316 -2.96 -0.56 20.86
CA PRO A 316 -1.66 -0.01 21.22
C PRO A 316 -0.48 -0.88 20.75
N ASP A 317 -0.69 -2.17 20.54
CA ASP A 317 0.30 -3.14 20.03
C ASP A 317 0.19 -3.36 18.51
N LEU A 318 -0.51 -2.48 17.78
CA LEU A 318 -0.69 -2.64 16.33
C LEU A 318 0.68 -2.80 15.65
N PRO A 319 0.88 -3.87 14.84
CA PRO A 319 2.11 -4.04 14.08
C PRO A 319 2.24 -2.94 13.02
N VAL A 320 3.33 -2.18 13.09
CA VAL A 320 3.57 -1.03 12.22
C VAL A 320 4.96 -1.14 11.59
N HIS A 321 5.03 -0.92 10.27
CA HIS A 321 6.27 -0.71 9.52
C HIS A 321 6.17 0.66 8.82
N PRO A 322 6.72 1.74 9.39
CA PRO A 322 6.62 3.05 8.79
C PRO A 322 7.47 3.15 7.51
N ILE A 323 6.93 3.84 6.50
CA ILE A 323 7.61 4.14 5.24
C ILE A 323 8.11 5.57 5.33
N GLY A 324 9.41 5.77 5.48
CA GLY A 324 10.00 7.07 5.74
C GLY A 324 10.38 7.83 4.47
N GLY A 325 10.13 9.14 4.47
CA GLY A 325 10.77 10.10 3.55
C GLY A 325 10.56 9.86 2.04
N ILE A 326 11.09 10.81 1.26
CA ILE A 326 11.40 10.60 -0.16
C ILE A 326 12.94 10.62 -0.23
N GLY A 327 13.54 9.59 -0.82
CA GLY A 327 14.98 9.32 -0.71
C GLY A 327 15.88 10.50 -1.05
N ASP A 328 15.56 11.25 -2.11
CA ASP A 328 16.34 12.40 -2.61
C ASP A 328 16.18 13.69 -1.78
N ALA A 329 15.20 13.73 -0.88
CA ALA A 329 14.91 14.85 0.01
C ALA A 329 15.26 14.56 1.48
N THR A 330 15.94 13.43 1.72
CA THR A 330 16.26 12.90 3.05
C THR A 330 17.75 13.06 3.37
N SER A 331 18.07 13.41 4.63
CA SER A 331 19.43 13.47 5.16
C SER A 331 19.73 12.29 6.09
N THR A 332 21.01 12.09 6.47
CA THR A 332 21.39 11.08 7.47
C THR A 332 20.75 11.36 8.83
N ASP A 333 20.66 12.63 9.24
CA ASP A 333 20.03 13.04 10.50
C ASP A 333 18.53 12.73 10.50
N ASP A 334 17.86 12.89 9.35
CA ASP A 334 16.47 12.47 9.17
C ASP A 334 16.31 10.96 9.38
N ILE A 335 17.20 10.15 8.79
CA ILE A 335 17.17 8.69 8.95
C ILE A 335 17.40 8.29 10.40
N ASP A 336 18.35 8.90 11.09
CA ASP A 336 18.62 8.59 12.49
C ASP A 336 17.44 8.98 13.40
N GLY A 337 16.80 10.13 13.14
CA GLY A 337 15.57 10.55 13.82
C GLY A 337 14.39 9.60 13.55
N PHE A 338 14.16 9.26 12.29
CA PHE A 338 13.17 8.27 11.85
C PHE A 338 13.36 6.93 12.54
N ARG A 339 14.59 6.39 12.51
CA ARG A 339 14.94 5.11 13.12
C ARG A 339 14.68 5.14 14.61
N ARG A 340 15.17 6.18 15.30
CA ARG A 340 14.96 6.32 16.75
C ARG A 340 13.46 6.29 17.08
N ALA A 341 12.64 7.04 16.35
CA ALA A 341 11.19 7.06 16.57
C ALA A 341 10.56 5.67 16.40
N ALA A 342 10.88 4.97 15.30
CA ALA A 342 10.36 3.66 14.97
C ALA A 342 10.75 2.59 16.01
N VAL A 343 12.03 2.57 16.43
CA VAL A 343 12.55 1.61 17.43
C VAL A 343 11.91 1.83 18.79
N GLU A 344 11.86 3.08 19.27
CA GLU A 344 11.24 3.40 20.57
C GLU A 344 9.75 3.03 20.64
N ARG A 345 9.07 2.98 19.49
CA ARG A 345 7.65 2.62 19.38
C ARG A 345 7.42 1.17 18.98
N GLY A 346 8.48 0.35 18.93
CA GLY A 346 8.38 -1.08 18.63
C GLY A 346 7.81 -1.35 17.24
N SER A 347 8.19 -0.57 16.24
CA SER A 347 7.91 -0.90 14.83
C SER A 347 8.59 -2.22 14.44
N LEU A 348 7.97 -2.95 13.52
CA LEU A 348 8.51 -4.23 12.99
C LEU A 348 9.82 -4.05 12.21
N GLY A 349 10.07 -2.83 11.76
CA GLY A 349 11.14 -2.48 10.85
C GLY A 349 10.98 -1.05 10.37
N GLY A 350 11.61 -0.73 9.26
CA GLY A 350 11.49 0.56 8.60
C GLY A 350 12.06 0.50 7.18
N SER A 351 11.57 1.39 6.34
CA SER A 351 11.97 1.51 4.94
C SER A 351 11.93 2.97 4.49
N ILE A 352 12.63 3.28 3.39
CA ILE A 352 12.56 4.58 2.71
C ILE A 352 11.96 4.41 1.33
N TYR A 353 11.08 5.34 0.95
CA TYR A 353 10.55 5.41 -0.41
C TYR A 353 11.40 6.40 -1.23
N ASP A 354 11.94 6.08 -2.40
CA ASP A 354 12.11 4.77 -3.03
C ASP A 354 13.61 4.42 -3.14
N TYR A 355 13.92 3.20 -3.62
CA TYR A 355 15.30 2.77 -3.85
C TYR A 355 16.05 3.70 -4.81
N ARG A 356 15.41 4.12 -5.90
CA ARG A 356 16.06 4.88 -6.98
C ARG A 356 16.51 6.27 -6.51
N THR A 357 15.79 6.87 -5.57
CA THR A 357 16.11 8.19 -5.02
C THR A 357 16.94 8.12 -3.73
N THR A 358 17.04 6.96 -3.09
CA THR A 358 17.82 6.79 -1.86
C THR A 358 19.32 6.83 -2.15
N GLY A 359 19.98 7.91 -1.72
CA GLY A 359 21.42 8.09 -1.91
C GLY A 359 22.28 7.08 -1.14
N ASP A 360 23.45 6.73 -1.68
CA ASP A 360 24.29 5.65 -1.16
C ASP A 360 24.67 5.78 0.32
N ALA A 361 24.89 7.02 0.78
CA ALA A 361 25.24 7.31 2.16
C ALA A 361 24.11 6.97 3.17
N LEU A 362 22.85 6.90 2.73
CA LEU A 362 21.71 6.65 3.61
C LEU A 362 21.56 5.17 3.97
N TRP A 363 22.01 4.24 3.13
CA TRP A 363 21.83 2.79 3.34
C TRP A 363 22.44 2.31 4.66
N ALA A 364 23.63 2.82 5.02
CA ALA A 364 24.29 2.45 6.27
C ALA A 364 23.48 2.86 7.51
N HIS A 365 22.76 3.99 7.46
CA HIS A 365 21.93 4.46 8.58
C HIS A 365 20.63 3.65 8.73
N LEU A 366 20.19 2.98 7.66
CA LEU A 366 19.01 2.12 7.64
C LEU A 366 19.29 0.67 8.04
N GLN A 367 20.52 0.18 7.85
CA GLN A 367 20.93 -1.18 8.24
C GLN A 367 20.58 -1.60 9.67
N PRO A 368 20.56 -0.72 10.69
CA PRO A 368 20.16 -1.14 12.04
C PRO A 368 18.68 -1.53 12.18
N PHE A 369 17.83 -1.33 11.16
CA PHE A 369 16.49 -1.95 11.11
C PHE A 369 16.53 -3.45 10.88
N ARG A 370 17.68 -4.02 10.49
CA ARG A 370 17.82 -5.46 10.31
C ARG A 370 17.57 -6.19 11.63
N SER A 371 16.65 -7.14 11.59
CA SER A 371 16.30 -8.03 12.71
C SER A 371 16.57 -9.49 12.38
#